data_AF-Q22NY1-F1
#
_entry.id   AF-Q22NY1-F1
#
_cell.length_a   1.000
_cell.length_b   1.000
_cell.length_c   1.000
_cell.angle_alpha   90.00
_cell.angle_beta   90.00
_cell.angle_gamma   90.00
#
_symmetry.space_group_name_H-M   'P 1'
#
loop_
_entity.id
_entity.type
_entity.pdbx_description
1 polymer ?
#
loop_
_entity_poly.entity_id
_entity_poly.type
_entity_poly.pdbx_seq_one_letter_code
_entity_poly.pdbx_strand_id
1 'polypeptide(L)'
;MNKILAITIPLALLAIAATVGGIIIFNKHHTPKPIVNHTTIFDWYACSNGLEHAQCDDLSDETKKSVCYNASNIVSELTYSDSEHVLEACAKFAAYLKTASAQDELNSGSFYENCYLNKQVTKNAATCSYYNEKIYTPFYVKCAGF
;
A
#
# COMPACT_ATOMS: atom_id res chain seq x y z
N MET A 1 -4.26 80.17 -4.84
CA MET A 1 -3.54 79.64 -3.66
C MET A 1 -4.53 78.87 -2.82
N ASN A 2 -4.39 77.55 -2.73
CA ASN A 2 -4.34 76.79 -1.46
C ASN A 2 -4.49 75.30 -1.76
N LYS A 3 -3.52 74.56 -1.20
CA LYS A 3 -3.39 73.12 -1.21
C LYS A 3 -4.28 72.51 -0.11
N ILE A 4 -4.36 71.18 -0.16
CA ILE A 4 -4.47 70.18 0.92
C ILE A 4 -5.77 69.36 0.75
N LEU A 5 -5.69 68.16 0.18
CA LEU A 5 -5.24 66.85 0.72
C LEU A 5 -6.33 66.15 1.54
N ALA A 6 -6.73 65.00 0.99
CA ALA A 6 -7.05 63.73 1.65
C ALA A 6 -8.17 63.67 2.70
N ILE A 7 -9.05 62.68 2.58
CA ILE A 7 -8.90 61.40 3.32
C ILE A 7 -10.01 60.44 2.91
N THR A 8 -9.56 59.22 2.74
CA THR A 8 -10.18 57.94 2.41
C THR A 8 -11.40 57.54 3.26
N ILE A 9 -12.32 56.89 2.56
CA ILE A 9 -13.54 56.18 2.99
C ILE A 9 -13.23 55.03 3.96
N PRO A 10 -14.12 54.76 4.94
CA PRO A 10 -14.57 53.40 5.14
C PRO A 10 -16.09 53.34 5.31
N LEU A 11 -16.82 53.02 4.23
CA LEU A 11 -18.20 52.58 4.29
C LEU A 11 -18.24 51.09 3.95
N ALA A 12 -18.60 50.30 4.94
CA ALA A 12 -19.51 49.15 4.86
C ALA A 12 -19.11 48.07 5.88
N LEU A 13 -19.31 48.38 7.17
CA LEU A 13 -19.91 47.38 8.05
C LEU A 13 -21.31 47.09 7.51
N LEU A 14 -21.57 45.89 7.00
CA LEU A 14 -22.86 45.17 7.00
C LEU A 14 -22.86 44.09 5.91
N ALA A 15 -22.27 42.93 6.22
CA ALA A 15 -22.58 41.66 5.55
C ALA A 15 -22.08 40.48 6.40
N ILE A 16 -22.54 40.38 7.65
CA ILE A 16 -22.42 39.15 8.43
C ILE A 16 -23.81 38.78 8.94
N ALA A 17 -24.63 38.27 8.03
CA ALA A 17 -25.81 37.48 8.34
C ALA A 17 -26.19 36.69 7.09
N ALA A 18 -26.34 35.37 7.24
CA ALA A 18 -26.82 34.40 6.25
C ALA A 18 -25.80 33.76 5.28
N THR A 19 -24.75 33.14 5.82
CA THR A 19 -24.15 31.92 5.22
C THR A 19 -23.79 30.88 6.28
N VAL A 20 -24.75 30.56 7.16
CA VAL A 20 -24.68 29.36 8.00
C VAL A 20 -25.93 28.53 7.72
N GLY A 21 -26.05 28.10 6.47
CA GLY A 21 -26.99 27.07 6.01
C GLY A 21 -26.17 25.87 5.61
N GLY A 22 -26.15 24.85 6.47
CA GLY A 22 -25.22 23.74 6.43
C GLY A 22 -25.18 22.99 5.10
N ILE A 23 -23.98 22.93 4.52
CA ILE A 23 -23.61 21.82 3.64
C ILE A 23 -23.01 20.75 4.57
N ILE A 24 -23.85 19.89 5.13
CA ILE A 24 -23.38 18.61 5.66
C ILE A 24 -23.08 17.77 4.42
N ILE A 25 -21.85 17.83 3.92
CA ILE A 25 -21.35 16.85 2.97
C ILE A 25 -21.26 15.54 3.77
N PHE A 26 -22.28 14.69 3.64
CA PHE A 26 -22.14 13.27 3.94
C PHE A 26 -21.16 12.69 2.92
N ASN A 27 -19.87 12.90 3.14
CA ASN A 27 -18.86 11.97 2.67
C ASN A 27 -19.15 10.67 3.43
N LYS A 28 -20.06 9.84 2.89
CA LYS A 28 -19.92 8.40 3.02
C LYS A 28 -18.57 8.10 2.39
N HIS A 29 -17.51 8.20 3.20
CA HIS A 29 -16.39 7.31 3.04
C HIS A 29 -17.03 5.93 3.04
N HIS A 30 -17.21 5.37 1.85
CA HIS A 30 -17.23 3.94 1.71
C HIS A 30 -15.89 3.50 2.26
N THR A 31 -15.80 3.35 3.59
CA THR A 31 -14.79 2.48 4.18
C THR A 31 -15.03 1.17 3.45
N PRO A 32 -14.12 0.76 2.56
CA PRO A 32 -14.25 -0.53 1.91
C PRO A 32 -14.49 -1.51 3.07
N LYS A 33 -15.54 -2.33 2.98
CA LYS A 33 -15.68 -3.41 3.96
C LYS A 33 -14.33 -4.14 3.92
N PRO A 34 -13.65 -4.32 5.05
CA PRO A 34 -12.38 -5.02 5.05
C PRO A 34 -12.61 -6.35 4.34
N ILE A 35 -11.79 -6.63 3.32
CA ILE A 35 -11.84 -7.92 2.65
C ILE A 35 -11.44 -8.93 3.72
N VAL A 36 -12.42 -9.65 4.25
CA VAL A 36 -12.17 -10.66 5.28
C VAL A 36 -11.56 -11.85 4.55
N ASN A 37 -10.25 -11.95 4.66
CA ASN A 37 -9.47 -12.99 4.03
C ASN A 37 -9.22 -14.12 5.02
N HIS A 38 -9.84 -15.27 4.78
CA HIS A 38 -9.75 -16.46 5.64
C HIS A 38 -8.65 -17.44 5.20
N THR A 39 -7.75 -17.04 4.29
CA THR A 39 -6.61 -17.88 3.87
C THR A 39 -5.77 -18.20 5.09
N THR A 40 -5.56 -19.48 5.37
CA THR A 40 -4.67 -19.90 6.46
C THR A 40 -3.21 -19.83 6.03
N ILE A 41 -2.29 -19.84 6.99
CA ILE A 41 -0.86 -19.95 6.70
C ILE A 41 -0.56 -21.22 5.87
N PHE A 42 -1.23 -22.34 6.18
CA PHE A 42 -1.11 -23.57 5.40
C PHE A 42 -1.53 -23.38 3.95
N ASP A 43 -2.70 -22.78 3.70
CA ASP A 43 -3.22 -22.59 2.35
C ASP A 43 -2.30 -21.71 1.50
N TRP A 44 -1.74 -20.65 2.11
CA TRP A 44 -0.79 -19.77 1.46
C TRP A 44 0.51 -20.49 1.07
N TYR A 45 1.09 -21.27 1.99
CA TYR A 45 2.26 -22.10 1.70
C TYR A 45 1.96 -23.20 0.66
N ALA A 46 0.81 -23.85 0.74
CA ALA A 46 0.40 -24.87 -0.22
C ALA A 46 0.25 -24.29 -1.63
N CYS A 47 -0.40 -23.12 -1.75
CA CYS A 47 -0.54 -22.42 -3.03
C CYS A 47 0.82 -21.99 -3.59
N SER A 48 1.65 -21.35 -2.78
CA SER A 48 2.96 -20.84 -3.22
C SER A 48 3.91 -21.95 -3.69
N ASN A 49 3.87 -23.12 -3.06
CA ASN A 49 4.63 -24.31 -3.50
C ASN A 49 4.12 -24.90 -4.83
N GLY A 50 2.86 -24.62 -5.21
CA GLY A 50 2.26 -25.04 -6.47
C GLY A 50 2.46 -24.05 -7.62
N LEU A 51 3.07 -22.89 -7.38
CA LEU A 51 3.34 -21.90 -8.42
C LEU A 51 4.46 -22.35 -9.35
N GLU A 52 4.38 -21.93 -10.61
CA GLU A 52 5.53 -21.95 -11.51
C GLU A 52 6.62 -21.06 -10.92
N HIS A 53 7.83 -21.60 -10.73
CA HIS A 53 8.97 -20.90 -10.15
C HIS A 53 9.57 -19.89 -11.14
N ALA A 54 8.80 -18.88 -11.54
CA ALA A 54 9.29 -17.80 -12.37
C ALA A 54 10.40 -17.02 -11.63
N GLN A 55 11.47 -16.71 -12.35
CA GLN A 55 12.64 -15.99 -11.85
C GLN A 55 13.01 -14.86 -12.81
N CYS A 56 13.69 -13.84 -12.30
CA CYS A 56 14.18 -12.77 -13.17
C CYS A 56 15.14 -13.27 -14.26
N ASP A 57 15.81 -14.42 -14.03
CA ASP A 57 16.71 -15.06 -14.99
C ASP A 57 16.01 -15.66 -16.22
N ASP A 58 14.68 -15.84 -16.19
CA ASP A 58 13.89 -16.27 -17.35
C ASP A 58 13.85 -15.20 -18.46
N LEU A 59 14.19 -13.95 -18.12
CA LEU A 59 14.26 -12.85 -19.08
C LEU A 59 15.59 -12.90 -19.85
N SER A 60 15.52 -13.03 -21.18
CA SER A 60 16.71 -13.00 -22.05
C SER A 60 17.31 -11.61 -22.25
N ASP A 61 16.52 -10.56 -21.99
CA ASP A 61 16.94 -9.16 -22.11
C ASP A 61 17.57 -8.69 -20.79
N GLU A 62 18.87 -8.41 -20.83
CA GLU A 62 19.65 -8.02 -19.64
C GLU A 62 19.18 -6.71 -19.00
N THR A 63 18.63 -5.78 -19.77
CA THR A 63 18.05 -4.54 -19.21
C THR A 63 16.78 -4.86 -18.44
N LYS A 64 15.89 -5.69 -18.99
CA LYS A 64 14.66 -6.12 -18.31
C LYS A 64 14.96 -6.97 -17.08
N LYS A 65 15.96 -7.85 -17.17
CA LYS A 65 16.45 -8.66 -16.05
C LYS A 65 16.97 -7.77 -14.91
N SER A 66 17.80 -6.77 -15.22
CA SER A 66 18.28 -5.80 -14.24
C SER A 66 17.13 -5.04 -13.55
N VAL A 67 16.14 -4.59 -14.32
CA VAL A 67 14.94 -3.91 -13.77
C VAL A 67 14.10 -4.85 -12.90
N CYS A 68 13.98 -6.13 -13.26
CA CYS A 68 13.32 -7.16 -12.45
C CYS A 68 14.01 -7.37 -11.10
N TYR A 69 15.34 -7.55 -11.11
CA TYR A 69 16.11 -7.69 -9.87
C TYR A 69 16.06 -6.45 -9.00
N ASN A 70 16.09 -5.25 -9.60
CA ASN A 70 15.95 -4.01 -8.85
C ASN A 70 14.57 -3.92 -8.17
N ALA A 71 13.49 -4.26 -8.88
CA ALA A 71 12.14 -4.31 -8.29
C ALA A 71 12.08 -5.31 -7.13
N SER A 72 12.63 -6.52 -7.34
CA SER A 72 12.72 -7.56 -6.31
C SER A 72 13.50 -7.09 -5.09
N ASN A 73 14.67 -6.46 -5.28
CA ASN A 73 15.51 -6.01 -4.18
C ASN A 73 14.80 -4.94 -3.32
N ILE A 74 14.20 -3.94 -3.96
CA ILE A 74 13.48 -2.88 -3.23
C ILE A 74 12.28 -3.47 -2.46
N VAL A 75 11.55 -4.41 -3.05
CA VAL A 75 10.46 -5.11 -2.33
C VAL A 75 11.02 -5.91 -1.15
N SER A 76 12.14 -6.61 -1.31
CA SER A 76 12.79 -7.34 -0.22
C SER A 76 13.23 -6.41 0.91
N GLU A 77 13.86 -5.27 0.60
CA GLU A 77 14.27 -4.26 1.59
C GLU A 77 13.10 -3.74 2.42
N LEU A 78 11.90 -3.65 1.84
CA LEU A 78 10.70 -3.19 2.54
C LEU A 78 10.00 -4.30 3.34
N THR A 79 10.23 -5.57 3.02
CA THR A 79 9.42 -6.70 3.52
C THR A 79 10.17 -7.70 4.39
N TYR A 80 11.49 -7.80 4.27
CA TYR A 80 12.30 -8.76 5.04
C TYR A 80 12.67 -8.21 6.42
N SER A 81 12.52 -9.05 7.46
CA SER A 81 12.63 -8.63 8.86
C SER A 81 14.02 -8.19 9.32
N ASP A 82 15.06 -8.51 8.56
CA ASP A 82 16.46 -8.15 8.80
C ASP A 82 16.89 -6.87 8.09
N SER A 83 16.05 -6.29 7.23
CA SER A 83 16.33 -5.04 6.55
C SER A 83 16.19 -3.83 7.48
N GLU A 84 17.09 -2.85 7.33
CA GLU A 84 17.00 -1.54 8.01
C GLU A 84 15.79 -0.71 7.55
N HIS A 85 15.20 -1.06 6.40
CA HIS A 85 14.08 -0.34 5.78
C HIS A 85 12.76 -1.12 5.84
N VAL A 86 12.71 -2.20 6.63
CA VAL A 86 11.51 -3.01 6.77
C VAL A 86 10.32 -2.17 7.24
N LEU A 87 9.17 -2.35 6.60
CA LEU A 87 7.94 -1.72 7.05
C LEU A 87 7.48 -2.35 8.37
N GLU A 88 6.95 -1.52 9.28
CA GLU A 88 6.49 -1.98 10.60
C GLU A 88 5.49 -3.14 10.50
N ALA A 89 4.56 -3.10 9.54
CA ALA A 89 3.60 -4.17 9.31
C ALA A 89 4.28 -5.48 8.88
N CYS A 90 5.36 -5.41 8.10
CA CYS A 90 6.14 -6.59 7.69
C CYS A 90 6.92 -7.19 8.87
N ALA A 91 7.50 -6.35 9.73
CA ALA A 91 8.14 -6.82 10.95
C ALA A 91 7.13 -7.50 11.90
N LYS A 92 5.91 -6.93 12.03
CA LYS A 92 4.82 -7.54 12.81
C LYS A 92 4.34 -8.86 12.19
N PHE A 93 4.19 -8.92 10.88
CA PHE A 93 3.84 -10.16 10.19
C PHE A 93 4.90 -11.25 10.38
N ALA A 94 6.19 -10.91 10.25
CA ALA A 94 7.29 -11.84 10.50
C ALA A 94 7.33 -12.32 11.96
N ALA A 95 7.02 -11.46 12.93
CA ALA A 95 6.90 -11.85 14.33
C ALA A 95 5.71 -12.78 14.58
N TYR A 96 4.56 -12.48 13.97
CA TYR A 96 3.37 -13.33 14.03
C TYR A 96 3.64 -14.72 13.46
N LEU A 97 4.26 -14.83 12.28
CA LEU A 97 4.59 -16.11 11.65
C LEU A 97 5.47 -17.02 12.52
N LYS A 98 6.28 -16.47 13.43
CA LYS A 98 7.12 -17.26 14.34
C LYS A 98 6.32 -18.00 15.41
N THR A 99 5.12 -17.53 15.73
CA THR A 99 4.27 -18.07 16.79
C THR A 99 2.97 -18.68 16.28
N ALA A 100 2.57 -18.36 15.06
CA ALA A 100 1.33 -18.82 14.46
C ALA A 100 1.38 -20.31 14.10
N SER A 101 0.22 -20.97 14.20
CA SER A 101 0.00 -22.32 13.70
C SER A 101 -0.30 -22.30 12.19
N ALA A 102 -0.17 -23.45 11.54
CA ALA A 102 -0.52 -23.58 10.12
C ALA A 102 -2.01 -23.33 9.85
N GLN A 103 -2.88 -23.49 10.85
CA GLN A 103 -4.33 -23.28 10.75
C GLN A 103 -4.75 -21.84 11.05
N ASP A 104 -3.84 -21.00 11.54
CA ASP A 104 -4.17 -19.62 11.85
C ASP A 104 -4.34 -18.80 10.56
N GLU A 105 -5.19 -17.77 10.61
CA GLU A 105 -5.42 -16.87 9.48
C GLU A 105 -4.15 -16.11 9.11
N LEU A 106 -3.84 -16.04 7.81
CA LEU A 106 -2.65 -15.37 7.29
C LEU A 106 -2.66 -13.87 7.63
N ASN A 107 -3.81 -13.21 7.50
CA ASN A 107 -3.97 -11.77 7.69
C ASN A 107 -4.41 -11.39 9.11
N SER A 108 -3.94 -12.12 10.13
CA SER A 108 -4.19 -11.77 11.53
C SER A 108 -3.69 -10.35 11.84
N GLY A 109 -4.54 -9.54 12.47
CA GLY A 109 -4.22 -8.13 12.77
C GLY A 109 -3.96 -7.25 11.54
N SER A 110 -4.35 -7.70 10.35
CA SER A 110 -4.05 -7.06 9.06
C SER A 110 -2.55 -6.92 8.75
N PHE A 111 -1.67 -7.68 9.42
CA PHE A 111 -0.23 -7.52 9.25
C PHE A 111 0.24 -7.89 7.84
N TYR A 112 -0.33 -8.97 7.27
CA TYR A 112 0.01 -9.42 5.92
C TYR A 112 -0.36 -8.38 4.87
N GLU A 113 -1.63 -7.94 4.88
CA GLU A 113 -2.18 -6.97 3.94
C GLU A 113 -1.43 -5.64 4.03
N ASN A 114 -1.21 -5.13 5.25
CA ASN A 114 -0.49 -3.88 5.46
C ASN A 114 1.01 -3.98 5.14
N CYS A 115 1.56 -5.20 5.07
CA CYS A 115 2.92 -5.47 4.61
C CYS A 115 2.96 -5.55 3.09
N TYR A 116 2.39 -6.60 2.51
CA TYR A 116 2.56 -6.90 1.10
C TYR A 116 1.66 -6.02 0.24
N LEU A 117 0.38 -5.81 0.57
CA LEU A 117 -0.50 -4.92 -0.21
C LEU A 117 -0.30 -3.44 0.10
N ASN A 118 0.74 -3.10 0.86
CA ASN A 118 1.15 -1.73 1.09
C ASN A 118 1.36 -1.00 -0.24
N LYS A 119 0.89 0.24 -0.34
CA LYS A 119 1.05 1.07 -1.54
C LYS A 119 2.52 1.21 -1.98
N GLN A 120 3.46 1.30 -1.05
CA GLN A 120 4.88 1.42 -1.38
C GLN A 120 5.43 0.10 -1.94
N VAL A 121 5.06 -1.04 -1.36
CA VAL A 121 5.51 -2.36 -1.83
C VAL A 121 4.93 -2.64 -3.21
N THR A 122 3.61 -2.53 -3.37
CA THR A 122 2.93 -2.76 -4.66
C THR A 122 3.41 -1.81 -5.75
N LYS A 123 3.67 -0.54 -5.44
CA LYS A 123 4.27 0.42 -6.40
C LYS A 123 5.66 -0.04 -6.86
N ASN A 124 6.51 -0.50 -5.94
CA ASN A 124 7.86 -0.96 -6.29
C ASN A 124 7.84 -2.27 -7.07
N ALA A 125 6.98 -3.22 -6.71
CA ALA A 125 6.75 -4.42 -7.49
C ALA A 125 6.34 -4.08 -8.94
N ALA A 126 5.42 -3.12 -9.10
CA ALA A 126 4.93 -2.67 -10.40
C ALA A 126 5.95 -1.90 -11.25
N THR A 127 7.15 -1.58 -10.76
CA THR A 127 8.21 -0.97 -11.58
C THR A 127 8.73 -1.92 -12.67
N CYS A 128 8.53 -3.23 -12.50
CA CYS A 128 8.79 -4.25 -13.52
C CYS A 128 7.54 -5.11 -13.73
N SER A 129 6.93 -5.07 -14.92
CA SER A 129 5.74 -5.88 -15.25
C SER A 129 5.99 -7.37 -15.02
N TYR A 130 7.15 -7.89 -15.44
CA TYR A 130 7.48 -9.31 -15.29
C TYR A 130 7.52 -9.72 -13.82
N TYR A 131 8.28 -8.99 -12.99
CA TYR A 131 8.34 -9.25 -11.55
C TYR A 131 6.94 -9.17 -10.93
N ASN A 132 6.19 -8.11 -11.22
CA ASN A 132 4.85 -7.92 -10.68
C ASN A 132 3.89 -9.07 -11.05
N GLU A 133 3.82 -9.44 -12.33
CA GLU A 133 2.80 -10.36 -12.85
C GLU A 133 3.17 -11.83 -12.68
N LYS A 134 4.46 -12.17 -12.77
CA LYS A 134 4.95 -13.56 -12.78
C LYS A 134 5.49 -14.02 -11.44
N ILE A 135 5.96 -13.12 -10.58
CA ILE A 135 6.62 -13.47 -9.33
C ILE A 135 5.80 -12.95 -8.15
N TYR A 136 5.66 -11.63 -8.04
CA TYR A 136 5.11 -10.97 -6.87
C TYR A 136 3.60 -11.20 -6.71
N THR A 137 2.79 -10.89 -7.72
CA THR A 137 1.32 -11.02 -7.64
C THR A 137 0.86 -12.46 -7.41
N PRO A 138 1.39 -13.49 -8.12
CA PRO A 138 1.02 -14.87 -7.85
C PRO A 138 1.27 -15.28 -6.40
N PHE A 139 2.43 -14.93 -5.84
CA PHE A 139 2.83 -15.35 -4.50
C PHE A 139 2.20 -14.53 -3.38
N TYR A 140 2.28 -13.20 -3.47
CA TYR A 140 1.93 -12.30 -2.36
C TYR A 140 0.50 -11.75 -2.42
N VAL A 141 -0.20 -11.95 -3.53
CA VAL A 141 -1.58 -11.45 -3.71
C VAL A 141 -2.53 -12.63 -3.91
N LYS A 142 -2.35 -13.39 -4.99
CA LYS A 142 -3.26 -14.49 -5.35
C LYS A 142 -3.24 -15.62 -4.34
N CYS A 143 -2.06 -16.15 -3.99
CA CYS A 143 -1.97 -17.22 -3.00
C CYS A 143 -2.38 -16.79 -1.60
N ALA A 144 -2.31 -15.48 -1.32
CA ALA A 144 -2.75 -14.94 -0.06
C ALA A 144 -4.28 -14.76 -0.01
N GLY A 145 -4.99 -14.84 -1.14
CA GLY A 145 -6.46 -14.70 -1.22
C GLY A 145 -6.96 -13.26 -1.42
N PHE A 146 -6.12 -12.36 -1.94
CA PHE A 146 -6.47 -10.96 -2.22
C PHE A 146 -6.65 -10.65 -3.71
#